data_AF-A0A7C5WE10-F1
#
_entry.id   AF-A0A7C5WE10-F1
#
_cell.length_a   1.000
_cell.length_b   1.000
_cell.length_c   1.000
_cell.angle_alpha   90.00
_cell.angle_beta   90.00
_cell.angle_gamma   90.00
#
_symmetry.space_group_name_H-M   'P 1'
#
loop_
_entity.id
_entity.type
_entity.pdbx_description
1 polymer ?
#
loop_
_entity_poly.entity_id
_entity_poly.type
_entity_poly.pdbx_seq_one_letter_code
_entity_poly.pdbx_strand_id
1 'polypeptide(L)'
;MGVITAAHGIKGQVKIKSFTAQAADIAAYGPLLLDAGPEEVEILSLKPARGLLIATLKGVDDRNAAEALKGRQLKLPRAKLPETAADDEFYIADLIGLTVEDTEGRP
;
A
#
# COMPACT_ATOMS: atom_id res chain seq x y z
N MET A 1 2.68 -3.16 -2.84
CA MET A 1 2.52 -2.37 -1.59
C MET A 1 2.72 -0.89 -1.87
N GLY A 2 2.41 0.05 -0.96
CA GLY A 2 2.38 1.49 -1.28
C GLY A 2 2.90 2.38 -0.16
N VAL A 3 3.06 3.67 -0.45
CA VAL A 3 3.52 4.68 0.52
C VAL A 3 2.60 5.91 0.52
N ILE A 4 2.30 6.42 1.70
CA ILE A 4 1.57 7.68 1.85
C ILE A 4 2.55 8.82 1.59
N THR A 5 2.31 9.58 0.52
CA THR A 5 3.24 10.62 0.05
C THR A 5 2.89 12.01 0.56
N ALA A 6 1.61 12.31 0.76
CA ALA A 6 1.13 13.60 1.24
C ALA A 6 -0.33 13.54 1.68
N ALA A 7 -0.79 14.50 2.47
CA ALA A 7 -2.21 14.73 2.66
C ALA A 7 -2.87 15.32 1.40
N HIS A 8 -4.19 15.14 1.29
CA HIS A 8 -5.03 15.68 0.23
C HIS A 8 -6.25 16.38 0.82
N GLY A 9 -6.42 17.66 0.49
CA GLY A 9 -7.54 18.46 0.98
C GLY A 9 -7.51 18.70 2.49
N ILE A 10 -8.68 18.97 3.05
CA ILE A 10 -8.88 19.23 4.50
C ILE A 10 -9.65 18.12 5.21
N LYS A 11 -10.25 17.19 4.45
CA LYS A 11 -11.11 16.11 4.96
C LYS A 11 -10.35 14.82 5.30
N GLY A 12 -9.07 14.93 5.66
CA GLY A 12 -8.24 13.79 6.04
C GLY A 12 -7.92 12.78 4.93
N GLN A 13 -8.07 13.15 3.66
CA GLN A 13 -7.69 12.25 2.56
C GLN A 13 -6.17 12.22 2.43
N VAL A 14 -5.63 11.11 1.94
CA VAL A 14 -4.19 10.91 1.74
C VAL A 14 -3.87 10.54 0.30
N LYS A 15 -2.70 10.96 -0.19
CA LYS A 15 -2.14 10.53 -1.46
C LYS A 15 -1.25 9.32 -1.26
N ILE A 16 -1.56 8.23 -1.93
CA ILE A 16 -0.81 6.99 -1.90
C ILE A 16 -0.13 6.79 -3.25
N LYS A 17 1.17 6.52 -3.22
CA LYS A 17 1.89 5.95 -4.35
C LYS A 17 1.84 4.44 -4.20
N SER A 18 1.10 3.76 -5.08
CA SER A 18 1.08 2.30 -5.09
C SER A 18 2.23 1.75 -5.91
N PHE A 19 2.80 0.64 -5.44
CA PHE A 19 3.76 -0.20 -6.15
C PHE A 19 3.13 -1.57 -6.52
N THR A 20 1.80 -1.68 -6.53
CA THR A 20 1.07 -2.86 -7.04
C THR A 20 0.98 -2.83 -8.57
N ALA A 21 0.79 -3.99 -9.20
CA ALA A 21 0.65 -4.12 -10.65
C ALA A 21 -0.45 -3.20 -11.22
N GLN A 22 -1.62 -3.16 -10.56
CA GLN A 22 -2.59 -2.10 -10.75
C GLN A 22 -2.77 -1.34 -9.44
N ALA A 23 -2.65 -0.01 -9.51
CA ALA A 23 -2.70 0.85 -8.34
C ALA A 23 -4.04 0.72 -7.57
N ALA A 24 -5.15 0.54 -8.30
CA ALA A 24 -6.48 0.41 -7.72
C ALA A 24 -6.65 -0.84 -6.83
N ASP A 25 -5.89 -1.90 -7.09
CA ASP A 25 -6.02 -3.18 -6.37
C ASP A 25 -5.66 -3.05 -4.89
N ILE A 26 -4.91 -2.01 -4.50
CA ILE A 26 -4.51 -1.81 -3.11
C ILE A 26 -5.71 -1.76 -2.13
N ALA A 27 -6.88 -1.32 -2.60
CA ALA A 27 -8.11 -1.28 -1.79
C ALA A 27 -8.84 -2.64 -1.74
N ALA A 28 -8.61 -3.53 -2.71
CA ALA A 28 -9.24 -4.84 -2.78
C ALA A 28 -8.70 -5.82 -1.71
N TYR A 29 -7.50 -5.57 -1.20
CA TYR A 29 -6.88 -6.42 -0.18
C TYR A 29 -7.38 -6.19 1.27
N GLY A 30 -8.34 -5.28 1.47
CA GLY A 30 -8.94 -5.02 2.77
C GLY A 30 -8.05 -4.21 3.73
N PRO A 31 -8.21 -4.35 5.07
CA PRO A 31 -7.42 -3.60 6.05
C PRO A 31 -5.92 -3.84 5.90
N LEU A 32 -5.17 -2.75 5.76
CA LEU A 32 -3.72 -2.70 5.57
C LEU A 32 -3.03 -2.33 6.89
N LEU A 33 -1.76 -2.68 7.05
CA LEU A 33 -0.94 -2.29 8.19
C LEU A 33 -0.05 -1.09 7.85
N LEU A 34 0.18 -0.22 8.82
CA LEU A 34 1.23 0.81 8.73
C LEU A 34 2.57 0.24 9.19
N ASP A 35 3.67 0.67 8.58
CA ASP A 35 5.02 0.16 8.87
C ASP A 35 5.50 0.24 10.34
N ALA A 36 5.08 1.27 11.08
CA ALA A 36 5.59 1.56 12.41
C ALA A 36 4.73 1.02 13.58
N GLY A 37 3.81 0.08 13.33
CA GLY A 37 3.05 -0.53 14.42
C GLY A 37 1.99 -1.55 13.97
N PRO A 38 1.28 -2.19 14.91
CA PRO A 38 0.15 -3.07 14.63
C PRO A 38 -1.11 -2.30 14.21
N GLU A 39 -0.98 -1.01 13.92
CA GLU A 39 -2.10 -0.17 13.52
C GLU A 39 -2.62 -0.59 12.14
N GLU A 40 -3.80 -1.19 12.16
CA GLU A 40 -4.58 -1.46 10.96
C GLU A 40 -5.28 -0.19 10.49
N VAL A 41 -5.15 0.06 9.19
CA VAL A 41 -5.81 1.14 8.46
C VAL A 41 -6.78 0.53 7.47
N GLU A 42 -8.03 0.97 7.57
CA GLU A 42 -9.09 0.61 6.64
C GLU A 42 -9.26 1.73 5.60
N ILE A 43 -9.17 1.36 4.32
CA ILE A 43 -9.45 2.28 3.20
C ILE A 43 -10.95 2.31 2.97
N LEU A 44 -11.61 3.43 3.27
CA LEU A 44 -13.04 3.63 3.07
C LEU A 44 -13.39 3.95 1.61
N SER A 45 -12.50 4.66 0.92
CA SER A 45 -12.65 4.94 -0.51
C SER A 45 -11.30 5.18 -1.16
N LEU A 46 -11.20 4.83 -2.44
CA LEU A 46 -10.01 5.02 -3.26
C LEU A 46 -10.41 5.68 -4.58
N LYS A 47 -9.65 6.69 -5.00
CA LYS A 47 -9.83 7.37 -6.29
C LYS A 47 -8.49 7.51 -7.01
N PRO A 48 -8.38 7.14 -8.30
CA PRO A 48 -7.16 7.38 -9.06
C PRO A 48 -6.95 8.87 -9.32
N ALA A 49 -5.71 9.34 -9.24
CA ALA A 49 -5.34 10.73 -9.45
C ALA A 49 -3.92 10.86 -10.03
N ARG A 50 -3.81 11.12 -11.34
CA ARG A 50 -2.56 11.43 -12.07
C ARG A 50 -1.29 10.73 -11.52
N GLY A 51 -1.24 9.39 -11.66
CA GLY A 51 -0.08 8.59 -11.23
C GLY A 51 0.00 8.29 -9.73
N LEU A 52 -0.99 8.74 -8.95
CA LEU A 52 -1.18 8.46 -7.53
C LEU A 52 -2.62 8.00 -7.27
N LEU A 53 -2.89 7.61 -6.04
CA LEU A 53 -4.22 7.30 -5.53
C LEU A 53 -4.56 8.28 -4.42
N ILE A 54 -5.82 8.70 -4.34
CA ILE A 54 -6.37 9.44 -3.21
C ILE A 54 -7.20 8.44 -2.43
N ALA A 55 -6.84 8.21 -1.17
CA ALA A 55 -7.57 7.33 -0.26
C ALA A 55 -8.20 8.13 0.87
N THR A 56 -9.36 7.67 1.31
CA THR A 56 -9.96 8.07 2.59
C THR A 56 -9.73 6.94 3.58
N LEU A 57 -9.09 7.23 4.70
CA LEU A 57 -8.79 6.24 5.73
C LEU A 57 -9.77 6.39 6.88
N LYS A 58 -10.20 5.28 7.47
CA LYS A 58 -11.07 5.31 8.64
C LYS A 58 -10.35 5.93 9.83
N GLY A 59 -10.99 6.90 10.49
CA GLY A 59 -10.42 7.63 11.63
C GLY A 59 -9.44 8.74 11.26
N VAL A 60 -9.26 9.04 9.97
CA VAL A 60 -8.45 10.17 9.48
C VAL A 60 -9.38 11.19 8.85
N ASP A 61 -9.92 12.08 9.68
CA ASP A 61 -11.01 12.99 9.28
C ASP A 61 -10.53 14.42 9.01
N ASP A 62 -9.29 14.75 9.38
CA ASP A 62 -8.71 16.07 9.19
C ASP A 62 -7.32 16.03 8.54
N ARG A 63 -6.88 17.20 8.04
CA ARG A 63 -5.58 17.34 7.38
C ARG A 63 -4.40 16.98 8.28
N ASN A 64 -4.47 17.30 9.57
CA ASN A 64 -3.36 17.08 10.49
C ASN A 64 -3.12 15.58 10.71
N ALA A 65 -4.19 14.81 10.88
CA ALA A 65 -4.16 13.36 10.95
C ALA A 65 -3.60 12.75 9.66
N ALA A 66 -4.00 13.26 8.50
CA ALA A 66 -3.47 12.81 7.20
C ALA A 66 -1.97 13.12 7.03
N GLU A 67 -1.51 14.30 7.46
CA GLU A 67 -0.09 14.67 7.41
C GLU A 67 0.75 13.84 8.41
N ALA A 68 0.19 13.44 9.56
CA ALA A 68 0.87 12.56 10.51
C ALA A 68 1.20 11.18 9.92
N LEU A 69 0.46 10.75 8.90
CA LEU A 69 0.69 9.51 8.17
C LEU A 69 1.64 9.66 6.97
N LYS A 70 2.08 10.88 6.66
CA LYS A 70 3.00 11.13 5.56
C LYS A 70 4.32 10.38 5.76
N GLY A 71 4.75 9.69 4.72
CA GLY A 71 5.97 8.87 4.72
C GLY A 71 5.77 7.45 5.24
N ARG A 72 4.62 7.13 5.84
CA ARG A 72 4.31 5.78 6.33
C ARG A 72 4.04 4.85 5.16
N GLN A 73 4.58 3.63 5.24
CA GLN A 73 4.33 2.59 4.24
C GLN A 73 3.11 1.74 4.61
N LEU A 74 2.31 1.42 3.59
CA LEU A 74 1.17 0.51 3.69
C LEU A 74 1.60 -0.91 3.33
N LYS A 75 1.42 -1.82 4.28
CA LYS A 75 1.77 -3.24 4.21
C LYS A 75 0.53 -4.12 4.27
N LEU A 76 0.63 -5.33 3.73
CA LEU A 76 -0.39 -6.35 3.88
C LEU A 76 -0.06 -7.27 5.06
N PRO A 77 -1.00 -7.56 5.97
CA PRO A 77 -0.79 -8.60 6.96
C PRO A 77 -0.58 -9.94 6.24
N ARG A 78 0.52 -10.62 6.56
CA ARG A 78 0.92 -11.90 5.94
C ARG A 78 -0.16 -12.99 6.09
N ALA A 79 -1.00 -12.90 7.12
CA ALA A 79 -2.14 -13.80 7.36
C ALA A 79 -3.36 -13.59 6.42
N LYS A 80 -3.38 -12.52 5.63
CA LYS A 80 -4.39 -12.28 4.58
C LYS A 80 -3.91 -12.64 3.18
N LEU A 81 -2.67 -13.10 3.04
CA LEU A 81 -2.30 -13.84 1.85
C LEU A 81 -3.09 -15.16 1.91
N PRO A 82 -3.89 -15.50 0.90
CA PRO A 82 -4.55 -16.80 0.87
C PRO A 82 -3.48 -17.88 1.05
N GLU A 83 -3.69 -18.80 1.99
CA GLU A 83 -2.82 -19.97 2.16
C GLU A 83 -2.71 -20.66 0.79
N THR A 84 -1.50 -20.70 0.26
CA THR A 84 -1.16 -21.26 -1.05
C THR A 84 -1.72 -22.67 -1.16
N ALA A 85 -2.78 -22.82 -1.96
CA ALA A 85 -3.22 -24.09 -2.48
C ALA A 85 -3.42 -23.93 -4.00
N ALA A 86 -2.66 -24.74 -4.73
CA ALA A 86 -2.69 -24.96 -6.16
C ALA A 86 -2.00 -23.91 -7.05
N ASP A 87 -1.34 -24.47 -8.05
CA ASP A 87 -0.48 -23.88 -9.06
C ASP A 87 -1.05 -22.62 -9.74
N ASP A 88 -0.15 -21.75 -10.19
CA ASP A 88 -0.35 -20.71 -11.24
C ASP A 88 -0.78 -19.26 -10.89
N GLU A 89 -0.72 -18.78 -9.64
CA GLU A 89 -0.83 -17.33 -9.39
C GLU A 89 0.24 -16.77 -8.43
N PHE A 90 1.27 -16.16 -9.03
CA PHE A 90 2.26 -15.38 -8.31
C PHE A 90 1.64 -14.04 -7.85
N TYR A 91 1.44 -13.86 -6.54
CA TYR A 91 1.28 -12.50 -6.00
C TYR A 91 2.62 -11.77 -6.10
N ILE A 92 2.68 -10.73 -6.93
CA ILE A 92 3.82 -9.79 -7.09
C ILE A 92 3.98 -8.90 -5.84
N ALA A 93 3.95 -9.51 -4.65
CA ALA A 93 4.23 -8.87 -3.37
C ALA A 93 5.65 -9.18 -2.88
N ASP A 94 6.34 -10.19 -3.46
CA ASP A 94 7.73 -10.54 -3.15
C ASP A 94 8.78 -9.99 -4.15
N LEU A 95 8.38 -9.20 -5.15
CA LEU A 95 9.31 -8.69 -6.19
C LEU A 95 9.93 -7.31 -5.91
N ILE A 96 9.79 -6.77 -4.69
CA ILE A 96 10.51 -5.54 -4.28
C ILE A 96 11.21 -5.83 -2.96
N GLY A 97 12.34 -6.53 -3.07
CA GLY A 97 13.14 -7.01 -1.94
C GLY A 97 14.24 -8.02 -2.32
N LEU A 98 14.20 -8.59 -3.53
CA LEU A 98 15.30 -9.36 -4.08
C LEU A 98 16.29 -8.45 -4.82
N THR A 99 17.56 -8.53 -4.43
CA THR A 99 18.69 -8.06 -5.23
C THR A 99 18.58 -8.71 -6.61
N VAL A 100 18.53 -7.89 -7.66
CA VAL A 100 18.64 -8.39 -9.04
C VAL A 100 20.10 -8.78 -9.24
N GLU A 101 20.38 -10.08 -9.28
CA GLU A 101 21.64 -10.59 -9.81
C GLU A 101 21.42 -10.99 -11.28
N ASP A 102 22.30 -10.49 -12.15
CA ASP A 102 22.31 -10.73 -13.58
C ASP A 102 22.67 -12.19 -13.90
N THR A 103 22.16 -12.70 -15.02
CA THR A 103 22.42 -14.02 -15.60
C THR A 103 23.87 -14.28 -16.03
N GLU A 104 24.76 -13.29 -15.92
CA GLU A 104 26.17 -13.40 -16.35
C GLU A 104 27.21 -13.55 -15.22
N GLY A 105 26.76 -13.81 -14.00
CA GLY A 105 27.55 -14.35 -12.89
C GLY A 105 29.04 -13.96 -12.90
N ARG A 106 29.36 -12.74 -12.45
CA ARG A 106 30.68 -12.38 -11.91
C ARG A 106 30.54 -11.16 -10.98
N PRO A 107 31.35 -11.12 -9.90
CA PRO A 107 31.04 -10.44 -8.63
C PRO A 107 30.98 -8.91 -8.71
#